data_AF-A0A5J6LEX7-F1
#
_entry.id   AF-A0A5J6LEX7-F1
#
_cell.length_a   1.000
_cell.length_b   1.000
_cell.length_c   1.000
_cell.angle_alpha   90.00
_cell.angle_beta   90.00
_cell.angle_gamma   90.00
#
_symmetry.space_group_name_H-M   'P 1'
#
loop_
_entity.id
_entity.type
_entity.pdbx_description
1 polymer ?
#
loop_
_entity_poly.entity_id
_entity_poly.type
_entity_poly.pdbx_seq_one_letter_code
_entity_poly.pdbx_strand_id
1 'polypeptide(L)' 'MAGGWSRDGAVQDQIDASVADAVQQARSKLAKGESAVHCEECDSVIPEKRQITFFQYLS' A
#
# COMPACT_ATOMS: atom_id res chain seq x y z
N MET A 1 3.67 -27.74 -30.48
CA MET A 1 4.02 -26.32 -30.29
C MET A 1 3.35 -25.87 -29.00
N ALA A 2 4.11 -25.62 -27.92
CA ALA A 2 3.52 -25.03 -26.73
C ALA A 2 3.09 -23.61 -27.09
N GLY A 3 1.78 -23.40 -27.28
CA GLY A 3 1.19 -22.06 -27.43
C GLY A 3 1.35 -21.34 -26.09
N GLY A 4 2.52 -20.74 -25.88
CA GLY A 4 2.83 -20.00 -24.67
C GLY A 4 1.91 -18.81 -24.55
N TRP A 5 0.86 -18.96 -23.74
CA TRP A 5 0.07 -17.90 -23.11
C TRP A 5 -0.37 -16.78 -24.06
N SER A 6 -1.52 -16.98 -24.71
CA SER A 6 -2.18 -15.97 -25.54
C SER A 6 -2.23 -14.62 -24.80
N ARG A 7 -1.35 -13.69 -25.18
CA ARG A 7 -1.41 -12.30 -24.74
C ARG A 7 -2.56 -11.64 -25.48
N ASP A 8 -3.74 -11.77 -24.90
CA ASP A 8 -4.84 -10.89 -25.29
C ASP A 8 -4.51 -9.51 -24.70
N GLY A 9 -3.76 -8.69 -25.46
CA GLY A 9 -3.14 -7.46 -24.97
C GLY A 9 -4.14 -6.53 -24.30
N ALA A 10 -5.36 -6.44 -24.86
CA ALA A 10 -6.45 -5.64 -24.29
C ALA A 10 -6.92 -6.13 -22.90
N VAL A 11 -6.80 -7.43 -22.60
CA VAL A 11 -7.13 -7.98 -21.28
C VAL A 11 -5.98 -7.73 -20.30
N GLN A 12 -4.73 -7.88 -20.73
CA GLN A 12 -3.58 -7.59 -19.87
C GLN A 12 -3.52 -6.11 -19.50
N ASP A 13 -3.78 -5.21 -20.44
CA ASP A 13 -3.81 -3.77 -20.19
C ASP A 13 -4.93 -3.39 -19.19
N GLN A 14 -6.09 -4.06 -19.25
CA GLN A 14 -7.17 -3.88 -18.27
C GLN A 14 -6.77 -4.37 -16.87
N ILE A 15 -6.06 -5.50 -16.79
CA ILE A 15 -5.54 -6.03 -15.51
C ILE A 15 -4.54 -5.05 -14.92
N ASP A 16 -3.58 -4.58 -15.71
CA ASP A 16 -2.54 -3.67 -15.25
C ASP A 16 -3.13 -2.33 -14.79
N ALA A 17 -4.12 -1.79 -15.51
CA ALA A 17 -4.85 -0.60 -15.10
C ALA A 17 -5.59 -0.80 -13.77
N SER A 18 -6.33 -1.88 -13.61
CA SER A 18 -7.05 -2.19 -12.37
C SER A 18 -6.10 -2.37 -11.18
N VAL A 19 -4.95 -3.00 -11.39
CA VAL A 19 -3.93 -3.18 -10.34
C VAL A 19 -3.30 -1.84 -9.98
N ALA A 20 -2.94 -1.02 -10.97
CA ALA A 20 -2.34 0.29 -10.75
C ALA A 20 -3.28 1.19 -9.92
N ASP A 21 -4.58 1.21 -10.24
CA ASP A 21 -5.57 1.99 -9.50
C ASP A 21 -5.73 1.49 -8.05
N ALA A 22 -5.78 0.17 -7.85
CA ALA A 22 -5.87 -0.41 -6.51
C ALA A 22 -4.63 -0.10 -5.66
N VAL A 23 -3.43 -0.18 -6.26
CA VAL A 23 -2.17 0.16 -5.58
C VAL A 23 -2.11 1.65 -5.23
N GLN A 24 -2.56 2.53 -6.14
CA GLN A 24 -2.63 3.96 -5.87
C GLN A 24 -3.60 4.27 -4.72
N GLN A 25 -4.77 3.63 -4.70
CA GLN A 25 -5.74 3.79 -3.61
C GLN A 25 -5.20 3.25 -2.29
N ALA A 26 -4.48 2.13 -2.29
CA ALA A 26 -3.85 1.60 -1.08
C ALA A 26 -2.79 2.58 -0.55
N ARG A 27 -1.94 3.13 -1.43
CA ARG A 27 -0.92 4.11 -1.08
C ARG A 27 -1.50 5.42 -0.57
N SER A 28 -2.64 5.89 -1.09
CA SER A 28 -3.27 7.12 -0.63
C SER A 28 -3.89 7.00 0.76
N LYS A 29 -4.25 5.78 1.18
CA LYS A 29 -4.74 5.48 2.54
C LYS A 29 -3.64 5.34 3.57
N LEU A 30 -2.37 5.31 3.17
CA LEU A 30 -1.25 5.30 4.11
C LEU A 30 -1.11 6.67 4.75
N ALA A 31 -1.11 6.70 6.09
CA ALA A 31 -0.88 7.92 6.85
C ALA A 31 0.52 8.48 6.54
N LYS A 32 0.58 9.81 6.33
CA LYS A 32 1.82 10.55 6.14
C LYS A 32 1.99 11.50 7.32
N GLY A 33 3.15 11.47 7.97
CA GLY A 33 3.47 12.34 9.11
C GLY A 33 3.82 11.57 10.38
N GLU A 34 3.84 12.29 11.50
CA GLU A 34 4.15 11.73 12.81
C GLU A 34 3.03 10.82 13.32
N SER A 35 3.40 9.74 13.99
CA SER A 35 2.44 8.85 14.64
C SER A 35 1.97 9.42 15.98
N ALA A 36 0.79 9.02 16.43
CA ALA A 36 0.28 9.37 17.75
C ALA A 36 1.14 8.74 18.87
N VAL A 37 1.23 9.42 20.01
CA VAL A 37 1.92 8.91 21.20
C VAL A 37 1.03 7.96 22.02
N HIS A 38 -0.29 8.14 21.94
CA HIS A 38 -1.29 7.36 22.66
C HIS A 38 -2.31 6.75 21.70
N CYS A 39 -2.80 5.56 22.02
CA CYS A 39 -3.85 4.86 21.25
C CYS A 39 -5.21 5.52 21.46
N GLU A 40 -5.93 5.86 20.39
CA GLU A 40 -7.25 6.50 20.48
C GLU A 40 -8.35 5.61 21.09
N GLU A 41 -8.20 4.29 21.04
CA GLU A 41 -9.20 3.34 21.54
C GLU A 41 -9.03 3.04 23.03
N CYS A 42 -7.80 2.95 23.50
CA CYS A 42 -7.47 2.44 24.84
C CYS A 42 -6.46 3.29 25.64
N ASP A 43 -6.02 4.41 25.08
CA ASP A 43 -5.13 5.42 25.68
C ASP A 43 -3.73 4.92 26.10
N SER A 44 -3.39 3.68 25.77
CA SER A 44 -2.07 3.11 26.02
C SER A 44 -0.99 3.80 25.19
N VAL A 45 0.21 3.96 25.76
CA VAL A 45 1.38 4.51 25.05
C VAL A 45 1.75 3.62 23.87
N ILE A 46 1.88 4.21 22.68
CA ILE A 46 2.30 3.51 21.47
C ILE A 46 3.83 3.32 21.53
N PRO A 47 4.37 2.11 21.31
CA PRO A 47 5.81 1.90 21.34
C PRO A 47 6.51 2.60 20.16
N GLU A 48 7.71 3.15 20.39
CA GLU A 48 8.47 3.93 19.40
C GLU A 48 8.62 3.22 18.05
N LYS A 49 8.86 1.90 18.07
CA LYS A 49 8.97 1.09 16.84
C LYS A 49 7.78 1.28 15.91
N ARG A 50 6.56 1.35 16.44
CA ARG A 50 5.33 1.58 15.66
C ARG A 50 5.14 3.04 15.27
N GLN A 51 5.71 3.98 16.04
CA GLN A 51 5.61 5.41 15.73
C GLN A 51 6.47 5.80 14.52
N ILE A 52 7.66 5.21 14.40
CA ILE A 52 8.64 5.57 13.36
C ILE A 52 8.50 4.78 12.06
N THR A 53 7.75 3.67 12.05
CA THR A 53 7.79 2.68 10.94
C THR A 53 7.49 3.31 9.57
N PHE A 54 6.55 4.26 9.51
CA PHE A 54 6.17 4.89 8.23
C PHE A 54 7.14 5.98 7.75
N PHE A 55 7.91 6.59 8.65
CA PHE A 55 8.79 7.70 8.31
C PHE A 55 10.10 7.22 7.65
N GLN A 56 10.59 6.04 8.04
CA GLN A 56 11.93 5.56 7.64
C GLN A 56 11.98 4.86 6.27
N TYR A 57 10.84 4.43 5.72
CA TYR A 57 10.78 3.59 4.50
C TYR A 57 10.10 4.28 3.29
N LEU A 58 9.71 5.55 3.43
CA LEU A 58 9.05 6.34 2.37
C LEU A 58 10.00 7.34 1.67
N SER A 59 11.31 7.25 1.93
CA SER A 59 12.36 8.11 1.36
C SER A 59 13.20 7.42 0.29
#